data_AF-A0A7Z0BE86-F1
#
_entry.id   AF-A0A7Z0BE86-F1
#
_cell.length_a   1.000
_cell.length_b   1.000
_cell.length_c   1.000
_cell.angle_alpha   90.00
_cell.angle_beta   90.00
_cell.angle_gamma   90.00
#
_symmetry.space_group_name_H-M   'P 1'
#
loop_
_entity.id
_entity.type
_entity.pdbx_description
1 polymer ?
#
loop_
_entity_poly.entity_id
_entity_poly.type
_entity_poly.pdbx_seq_one_letter_code
_entity_poly.pdbx_strand_id
1 'polypeptide(L)' 'MASRQFQAAAMSLHPAQVNGFPALVFRSDGEIDTVVALRIDDGLVSGLYAVRNPEKLSHMQSENALRR' A
#
# COMPACT_ATOMS: atom_id res chain seq x y z
N MET A 1 27.96 -7.28 8.21
CA MET A 1 26.66 -6.87 7.62
C MET A 1 25.75 -6.46 8.77
N ALA A 2 25.51 -5.17 8.95
CA ALA A 2 24.68 -4.69 10.06
C ALA A 2 23.21 -5.00 9.74
N SER A 3 22.63 -5.94 10.48
CA SER A 3 21.20 -6.16 10.56
C SER A 3 20.56 -4.88 11.11
N ARG A 4 20.01 -4.06 10.22
CA ARG A 4 19.24 -2.87 10.60
C ARG A 4 17.98 -3.36 11.31
N GLN A 5 17.96 -3.25 12.63
CA GLN A 5 16.74 -3.48 13.40
C GLN A 5 15.70 -2.48 12.93
N PHE A 6 14.63 -2.98 12.31
CA PHE A 6 13.43 -2.21 12.09
C PHE A 6 12.81 -1.96 13.48
N GLN A 7 12.92 -0.74 13.99
CA GLN A 7 11.99 -0.31 15.02
C GLN A 7 10.63 -0.26 14.35
N ALA A 8 9.76 -1.22 14.68
CA ALA A 8 8.37 -1.13 14.32
C ALA A 8 7.78 0.03 15.12
N ALA A 9 7.66 1.20 14.50
CA ALA A 9 6.71 2.21 14.96
C ALA A 9 5.33 1.55 15.08
N ALA A 10 4.44 2.10 15.91
CA ALA A 10 3.07 1.60 16.00
C ALA A 10 2.40 1.78 14.62
N MET A 11 2.36 0.72 13.82
CA MET A 11 1.80 0.74 12.47
C MET A 11 0.36 0.24 12.51
N SER A 12 -0.58 1.01 11.95
CA SER A 12 -1.93 0.53 11.71
C SER A 12 -2.02 -0.08 10.31
N LEU A 13 -2.82 -1.14 10.20
CA LEU A 13 -3.05 -1.86 8.95
C LEU A 13 -4.53 -1.82 8.59
N HIS A 14 -4.83 -1.41 7.36
CA HIS A 14 -6.20 -1.35 6.87
C HIS A 14 -6.33 -1.98 5.48
N PRO A 15 -7.32 -2.86 5.25
CA PRO A 15 -7.65 -3.31 3.90
C PRO A 15 -8.24 -2.15 3.09
N ALA A 16 -7.93 -2.12 1.79
CA ALA A 16 -8.40 -1.11 0.85
C ALA A 16 -8.54 -1.71 -0.56
N GLN A 17 -9.13 -0.93 -1.46
CA GLN A 17 -9.06 -1.15 -2.91
C GLN A 17 -8.21 -0.04 -3.52
N VAL A 18 -7.22 -0.39 -4.35
CA VAL A 18 -6.30 0.57 -4.98
C VAL A 18 -6.21 0.23 -6.45
N ASN A 19 -6.64 1.17 -7.30
CA ASN A 19 -6.69 1.00 -8.76
C ASN A 19 -7.38 -0.31 -9.19
N GLY A 20 -8.45 -0.70 -8.47
CA GLY A 20 -9.21 -1.93 -8.74
C GLY A 20 -8.60 -3.22 -8.17
N PHE A 21 -7.50 -3.15 -7.43
CA PHE A 21 -6.86 -4.30 -6.80
C PHE A 21 -7.02 -4.29 -5.27
N PRO A 22 -7.23 -5.45 -4.63
CA PRO A 22 -7.16 -5.57 -3.18
C PRO A 22 -5.81 -5.07 -2.67
N ALA A 23 -5.82 -4.32 -1.59
CA ALA A 23 -4.61 -3.74 -1.04
C ALA A 23 -4.63 -3.69 0.49
N LEU A 24 -3.43 -3.58 1.05
CA LEU A 24 -3.19 -3.27 2.45
C LEU A 24 -2.49 -1.92 2.55
N VAL A 25 -3.05 -1.02 3.35
CA VAL A 25 -2.47 0.30 3.65
C VAL A 25 -1.88 0.25 5.05
N PHE A 26 -0.58 0.51 5.14
CA PHE A 26 0.16 0.65 6.38
C PHE A 26 0.30 2.13 6.69
N ARG A 27 -0.12 2.53 7.89
CA ARG A 27 0.08 3.89 8.38
C ARG A 27 1.01 3.91 9.57
N SER A 28 1.90 4.90 9.60
CA SER A 28 2.72 5.24 10.76
C SER A 28 2.37 6.68 11.14
N ASP A 29 2.10 6.92 12.41
CA ASP A 29 1.76 8.27 12.92
C ASP A 29 0.61 8.96 12.15
N GLY A 30 -0.36 8.18 11.67
CA GLY A 30 -1.51 8.65 10.88
C GLY A 30 -1.26 8.79 9.38
N GLU A 31 -0.01 8.86 8.95
CA GLU A 31 0.40 9.01 7.56
C GLU A 31 0.57 7.67 6.85
N ILE A 32 0.32 7.62 5.54
CA ILE A 32 0.52 6.41 4.75
C ILE A 32 2.03 6.21 4.54
N ASP A 33 2.58 5.13 5.10
CA ASP A 33 3.98 4.74 4.89
C ASP A 33 4.14 3.80 3.69
N THR A 34 3.25 2.81 3.59
CA THR A 34 3.33 1.77 2.56
C THR A 34 1.94 1.37 2.09
N VAL A 35 1.80 1.16 0.78
CA VAL A 35 0.65 0.48 0.18
C VAL A 35 1.13 -0.81 -0.47
N VAL A 36 0.50 -1.92 -0.15
CA VAL A 36 0.74 -3.21 -0.78
C VAL A 36 -0.49 -3.62 -1.58
N ALA A 37 -0.41 -3.58 -2.90
CA ALA A 37 -1.47 -4.06 -3.79
C ALA A 37 -1.22 -5.51 -4.19
N LEU A 38 -2.29 -6.31 -4.21
CA LEU A 38 -2.26 -7.72 -4.61
C LEU A 38 -2.90 -7.87 -5.99
N ARG A 39 -2.17 -8.49 -6.91
CA ARG A 39 -2.74 -8.98 -8.15
C ARG A 39 -3.19 -10.42 -7.93
N ILE A 40 -4.46 -10.68 -8.25
CA ILE A 40 -5.06 -12.00 -8.15
C ILE A 40 -5.53 -12.39 -9.54
N ASP A 41 -4.96 -13.47 -10.07
CA ASP A 41 -5.36 -14.08 -11.33
C ASP A 41 -5.77 -15.53 -11.05
N ASP A 42 -6.91 -15.98 -11.59
CA ASP A 42 -7.46 -17.33 -11.39
C ASP A 42 -7.56 -17.79 -9.92
N GLY A 43 -7.89 -16.85 -9.02
CA GLY A 43 -8.03 -17.11 -7.58
C GLY A 43 -6.71 -17.24 -6.82
N LEU A 44 -5.56 -17.01 -7.47
CA LEU A 44 -4.23 -17.08 -6.88
C LEU A 44 -3.55 -15.71 -6.89
N VAL A 45 -2.72 -15.43 -5.88
CA VAL A 45 -1.88 -14.22 -5.86
C VAL A 45 -0.77 -14.39 -6.90
N SER A 46 -0.84 -13.62 -7.98
CA SER A 46 0.13 -13.63 -9.08
C SER A 46 1.16 -12.49 -8.98
N GLY A 47 0.89 -11.49 -8.13
CA GLY A 47 1.79 -10.37 -7.94
C GLY A 47 1.52 -9.61 -6.64
N LEU A 48 2.57 -9.01 -6.10
CA LEU A 48 2.53 -8.15 -4.92
C LEU A 48 3.38 -6.91 -5.18
N TYR A 49 2.76 -5.74 -5.10
CA TYR A 49 3.40 -4.47 -5.39
C TYR A 49 3.41 -3.60 -4.14
N ALA A 50 4.59 -3.40 -3.56
CA ALA A 50 4.80 -2.52 -2.41
C ALA A 50 5.24 -1.13 -2.88
N VAL A 51 4.46 -0.10 -2.55
CA VAL A 51 4.75 1.30 -2.89
C VAL A 51 5.02 2.08 -1.61
N ARG A 52 6.23 2.63 -1.53
CA ARG A 52 6.70 3.53 -0.45
C ARG A 52 7.19 4.88 -0.94
N ASN A 53 7.07 5.16 -2.24
CA ASN A 53 7.48 6.45 -2.80
C ASN A 53 6.51 7.54 -2.28
N PRO A 54 6.97 8.52 -1.48
CA PRO A 54 6.11 9.55 -0.93
C PRO A 54 5.35 10.35 -1.99
N GLU A 55 5.97 10.62 -3.15
CA GLU A 55 5.30 11.33 -4.25
C GLU A 55 4.09 10.54 -4.76
N LYS A 56 4.22 9.22 -4.92
CA LYS A 56 3.11 8.36 -5.32
C LYS A 56 2.02 8.27 -4.24
N LEU A 57 2.43 8.24 -2.97
CA LEU A 57 1.51 8.11 -1.85
C LEU A 57 0.73 9.41 -1.57
N SER A 58 1.29 10.57 -1.93
CA SER A 58 0.60 11.85 -1.81
C SER A 58 -0.72 11.90 -2.60
N HIS A 59 -0.83 11.12 -3.68
CA HIS A 59 -2.02 11.01 -4.51
C HIS A 59 -3.11 10.09 -3.93
N MET A 60 -2.86 9.37 -2.83
CA MET A 60 -3.80 8.39 -2.27
C MET A 60 -4.91 9.01 -1.40
N GLN A 61 -4.90 10.33 -1.20
CA GLN A 61 -5.90 11.03 -0.38
C GLN A 61 -7.24 11.21 -1.09
N SER A 62 -7.27 11.05 -2.42
CA SER A 62 -8.45 11.28 -3.25
C SER A 62 -8.56 10.20 -4.33
N GLU A 63 -9.77 9.76 -4.61
CA GLU A 63 -10.05 8.89 -5.74
C GLU A 63 -10.08 9.70 -7.04
N ASN A 64 -9.35 9.23 -8.06
CA ASN A 64 -9.44 9.81 -9.40
C ASN A 64 -10.57 9.14 -10.19
N ALA A 65 -11.66 9.87 -10.40
CA ALA A 65 -12.79 9.39 -11.20
C ALA A 65 -12.39 9.34 -12.69
N LEU A 66 -12.28 8.11 -13.23
CA LEU A 66 -12.04 7.90 -14.65
C LEU A 66 -13.34 8.09 -15.43
N ARG A 67 -13.28 8.80 -16.56
CA ARG A 67 -14.37 8.94 -17.54
C ARG A 67 -13.98 8.25 -18.84
N ARG A 68 -14.98 7.72 -19.55
CA ARG A 68 -14.82 7.06 -20.85
C ARG A 68 -14.72 8.08 -21.99
#